data_AF-A0A0M2WJ96-F1
#
_entry.id   AF-A0A0M2WJ96-F1
#
_cell.length_a   1.000
_cell.length_b   1.000
_cell.length_c   1.000
_cell.angle_alpha   90.00
_cell.angle_beta   90.00
_cell.angle_gamma   90.00
#
_symmetry.space_group_name_H-M   'P 1'
#
loop_
_entity.id
_entity.type
_entity.pdbx_description
1 polymer ?
#
loop_
_entity_poly.entity_id
_entity_poly.type
_entity_poly.pdbx_seq_one_letter_code
_entity_poly.pdbx_strand_id
1 'polypeptide(L)'
;MISQTDLSNTAAYDVKGMDGLRQSAKAKDPAALKEAATQFEAMFINMMMKSMREATPQDGIMDSQQSKMYTSMLDQQTSQNLAKRGTGLADVLIRQLSSSNQALAADGAEAPSPRSSSMAQALAAFRQQQGALTEGSASATGKTLSDKANATQAPHVRAFQEKLGVHAEEASRATGIPAKFMLGQAALETGWGKREIIARDGSSSHNLFGIKASSDWKGKVTEAVTTEYVNGKAQRKVEKFRAYDSYADSFKDYAQLITNNKRYEKVLASAGDASTFAHGLQKAGYATDPNYAAKLTKIIKNSLVG
;
A
#
# COMPACT_ATOMS: atom_id res chain seq x y z
N MET A 1 -0.42 -52.04 4.57
CA MET A 1 0.52 -50.99 4.98
C MET A 1 0.14 -49.70 4.26
N ILE A 2 -0.57 -48.79 4.92
CA ILE A 2 -0.97 -47.49 4.38
C ILE A 2 -0.06 -46.47 5.04
N SER A 3 0.85 -45.87 4.26
CA SER A 3 1.76 -44.84 4.74
C SER A 3 0.98 -43.60 5.15
N GLN A 4 1.00 -43.27 6.43
CA GLN A 4 0.58 -41.98 6.96
C GLN A 4 1.52 -40.91 6.41
N THR A 5 0.96 -39.93 5.70
CA THR A 5 1.71 -38.77 5.22
C THR A 5 1.92 -37.83 6.40
N ASP A 6 3.09 -37.91 7.03
CA ASP A 6 3.46 -37.08 8.16
C ASP A 6 3.80 -35.66 7.67
N LEU A 7 2.78 -34.80 7.59
CA LEU A 7 2.83 -33.41 7.12
C LEU A 7 3.37 -32.42 8.19
N SER A 8 3.72 -32.93 9.37
CA SER A 8 4.14 -32.16 10.53
C SER A 8 5.50 -31.45 10.37
N ASN A 9 6.23 -31.74 9.29
CA ASN A 9 7.59 -31.26 9.04
C ASN A 9 7.77 -30.47 7.74
N THR A 10 6.69 -30.20 6.99
CA THR A 10 6.79 -29.34 5.80
C THR A 10 6.80 -27.89 6.25
N ALA A 11 7.96 -27.25 6.08
CA ALA A 11 8.26 -25.89 6.50
C ALA A 11 7.13 -24.90 6.19
N ALA A 12 6.87 -24.00 7.14
CA ALA A 12 5.81 -22.97 7.20
C ALA A 12 5.84 -21.91 6.07
N TYR A 13 6.50 -22.17 4.95
CA TYR A 13 6.65 -21.28 3.82
C TYR A 13 6.40 -21.95 2.46
N ASP A 14 6.02 -23.24 2.45
CA ASP A 14 5.67 -23.88 1.18
C ASP A 14 4.28 -23.43 0.73
N VAL A 15 4.28 -22.56 -0.29
CA VAL A 15 3.08 -22.12 -1.02
C VAL A 15 2.22 -23.32 -1.45
N LYS A 16 2.84 -24.49 -1.68
CA LYS A 16 2.13 -25.73 -2.01
C LYS A 16 1.37 -26.35 -0.83
N GLY A 17 1.86 -26.19 0.40
CA GLY A 17 1.14 -26.61 1.60
C GLY A 17 -0.14 -25.78 1.81
N MET A 18 -0.08 -24.49 1.49
CA MET A 18 -1.23 -23.58 1.56
C MET A 18 -2.33 -23.93 0.54
N ASP A 19 -1.96 -24.35 -0.68
CA ASP A 19 -2.92 -24.79 -1.69
C ASP A 19 -3.59 -26.13 -1.30
N GLY A 20 -2.83 -27.05 -0.70
CA GLY A 20 -3.36 -28.28 -0.12
C GLY A 20 -4.36 -28.01 1.01
N LEU A 21 -4.03 -27.10 1.92
CA LEU A 21 -4.89 -26.65 3.02
C LEU A 21 -6.14 -25.89 2.52
N ARG A 22 -6.00 -25.11 1.44
CA ARG A 22 -7.13 -24.40 0.81
C ARG A 22 -8.08 -25.35 0.11
N GLN A 23 -7.57 -26.45 -0.43
CA GLN A 23 -8.37 -27.49 -1.07
C GLN A 23 -9.05 -28.41 -0.06
N SER A 24 -8.42 -28.73 1.07
CA SER A 24 -9.03 -29.49 2.16
C SER A 24 -10.04 -28.67 2.97
N ALA A 25 -9.82 -27.36 3.13
CA ALA A 25 -10.82 -26.43 3.71
C ALA A 25 -12.09 -26.32 2.85
N LYS A 26 -11.98 -26.44 1.52
CA LYS A 26 -13.14 -26.56 0.62
C LYS A 26 -13.88 -27.89 0.76
N ALA A 27 -13.20 -28.95 1.19
CA ALA A 27 -13.79 -30.28 1.39
C ALA A 27 -14.57 -30.41 2.72
N LYS A 28 -14.69 -29.33 3.52
CA LYS A 28 -15.39 -29.29 4.82
C LYS A 28 -14.87 -30.31 5.83
N ASP A 29 -13.62 -30.76 5.70
CA ASP A 29 -13.03 -31.67 6.69
C ASP A 29 -12.75 -30.90 8.00
N PRO A 30 -13.42 -31.23 9.11
CA PRO A 30 -13.22 -30.54 10.38
C PRO A 30 -11.79 -30.67 10.92
N ALA A 31 -11.04 -31.72 10.54
CA ALA A 31 -9.64 -31.88 10.94
C ALA A 31 -8.72 -30.89 10.21
N ALA A 32 -8.93 -30.67 8.91
CA ALA A 32 -8.15 -29.72 8.12
C ALA A 32 -8.41 -28.25 8.53
N LEU A 33 -9.63 -27.92 8.92
CA LEU A 33 -9.96 -26.60 9.46
C LEU A 33 -9.26 -26.35 10.81
N LYS A 34 -9.16 -27.38 11.66
CA LYS A 34 -8.44 -27.30 12.92
C LYS A 34 -6.94 -27.08 12.70
N GLU A 35 -6.36 -27.78 11.73
CA GLU A 35 -4.96 -27.61 11.36
C GLU A 35 -4.67 -26.22 10.75
N ALA A 36 -5.52 -25.74 9.85
CA ALA A 36 -5.36 -24.38 9.31
C ALA A 36 -5.49 -23.30 10.40
N ALA A 37 -6.38 -23.50 11.38
CA ALA A 37 -6.57 -22.56 12.48
C ALA A 37 -5.39 -22.56 13.47
N THR A 38 -4.79 -23.72 13.78
CA THR A 38 -3.58 -23.77 14.63
C THR A 38 -2.36 -23.14 13.95
N GLN A 39 -2.25 -23.28 12.62
CA GLN A 39 -1.21 -22.59 11.85
C GLN A 39 -1.42 -21.07 11.85
N PHE A 40 -2.66 -20.60 11.76
CA PHE A 40 -2.97 -19.18 11.88
C PHE A 40 -2.69 -18.63 13.29
N GLU A 41 -3.04 -19.39 14.33
CA GLU A 41 -2.72 -19.06 15.72
C GLU A 41 -1.20 -18.94 15.95
N ALA A 42 -0.40 -19.84 15.36
CA ALA A 42 1.06 -19.78 15.43
C ALA A 42 1.63 -18.49 14.80
N MET A 43 1.11 -18.08 13.64
CA MET A 43 1.52 -16.83 12.98
C MET A 43 1.11 -15.60 13.82
N PHE A 44 -0.08 -15.62 14.41
CA PHE A 44 -0.56 -14.55 15.25
C PHE A 44 0.28 -14.39 16.53
N ILE A 45 0.58 -15.49 17.22
CA ILE A 45 1.45 -15.48 18.41
C ILE A 45 2.85 -14.99 18.05
N ASN A 46 3.40 -15.41 16.91
CA ASN A 46 4.70 -14.93 16.44
C ASN A 46 4.68 -13.40 16.20
N MET A 47 3.64 -12.90 15.55
CA MET A 47 3.48 -11.46 15.29
C MET A 47 3.30 -10.66 16.58
N MET A 48 2.57 -11.21 17.57
CA MET A 48 2.41 -10.62 18.90
C MET A 48 3.75 -10.53 19.64
N MET A 49 4.50 -11.64 19.73
CA MET A 49 5.82 -11.69 20.38
C MET A 49 6.80 -10.71 19.72
N LYS A 50 6.76 -10.62 18.39
CA LYS A 50 7.56 -9.64 17.63
C LYS A 50 7.16 -8.20 17.96
N SER A 51 5.86 -7.90 18.01
CA SER A 51 5.38 -6.54 18.35
C SER A 51 5.72 -6.13 19.78
N MET A 52 5.68 -7.05 20.74
CA MET A 52 6.09 -6.81 22.13
C MET A 52 7.60 -6.52 22.23
N ARG A 53 8.41 -7.18 21.39
CA ARG A 53 9.86 -6.95 21.30
C ARG A 53 10.20 -5.61 20.66
N GLU A 54 9.48 -5.24 19.60
CA GLU A 54 9.64 -3.93 18.94
C GLU A 54 9.19 -2.78 19.86
N ALA A 55 8.25 -3.03 20.78
CA ALA A 55 7.77 -2.07 21.77
C ALA A 55 8.61 -1.99 23.06
N THR A 56 9.54 -2.93 23.29
CA THR A 56 10.45 -2.87 24.44
C THR A 56 11.76 -2.16 24.02
N PRO A 57 12.13 -1.03 24.66
CA PRO A 57 13.33 -0.28 24.30
C PRO A 57 14.57 -1.18 24.39
N GLN A 58 15.21 -1.45 23.24
CA GLN A 58 16.44 -2.25 23.16
C GLN A 58 17.67 -1.35 23.36
N ASP A 59 17.76 -0.67 24.51
CA ASP A 59 18.91 0.15 24.87
C ASP A 59 19.90 -0.65 25.71
N GLY A 60 20.71 -1.47 25.04
CA GLY A 60 21.79 -2.22 25.67
C GLY A 60 22.95 -2.42 24.70
N ILE A 61 24.15 -1.99 25.11
CA ILE A 61 25.44 -2.14 24.37
C ILE A 61 25.78 -3.63 24.09
N MET A 62 25.01 -4.58 24.65
CA MET A 62 25.16 -6.03 24.48
C MET A 62 24.28 -6.63 23.36
N ASP A 63 23.48 -5.83 22.64
CA ASP A 63 22.50 -6.34 21.69
C ASP A 63 23.08 -6.51 20.27
N SER A 64 23.88 -7.57 20.11
CA SER A 64 24.51 -7.94 18.83
C SER A 64 23.52 -8.53 17.82
N GLN A 65 23.84 -8.46 16.51
CA GLN A 65 23.03 -9.10 15.46
C GLN A 65 22.87 -10.61 15.67
N GLN A 66 23.86 -11.26 16.29
CA GLN A 66 23.84 -12.68 16.65
C GLN A 66 22.79 -12.98 17.73
N SER A 67 22.64 -12.10 18.73
CA SER A 67 21.58 -12.20 19.75
C SER A 67 20.20 -12.17 19.08
N LYS A 68 19.97 -11.20 18.19
CA LYS A 68 18.70 -11.04 17.46
C LYS A 68 18.35 -12.27 16.62
N MET A 69 19.34 -12.87 15.96
CA MET A 69 19.14 -14.11 15.21
C MET A 69 18.74 -15.28 16.13
N TYR A 70 19.46 -15.47 17.24
CA TYR A 70 19.16 -16.55 18.19
C TYR A 70 17.78 -16.38 18.84
N THR A 71 17.44 -15.15 19.22
CA THR A 71 16.15 -14.83 19.80
C THR A 71 15.00 -15.00 18.80
N SER A 72 15.20 -14.67 17.52
CA SER A 72 14.19 -14.91 16.49
C SER A 72 13.91 -16.40 16.26
N MET A 73 14.95 -17.25 16.32
CA MET A 73 14.82 -18.70 16.25
C MET A 73 14.09 -19.25 17.48
N LEU A 74 14.39 -18.73 18.66
CA LEU A 74 13.72 -19.09 19.92
C LEU A 74 12.24 -18.70 19.90
N ASP A 75 11.91 -17.50 19.44
CA ASP A 75 10.53 -17.01 19.30
C ASP A 75 9.74 -17.89 18.31
N GLN A 76 10.37 -18.31 17.22
CA GLN A 76 9.77 -19.23 16.26
C GLN A 76 9.42 -20.58 16.92
N GLN A 77 10.36 -21.20 17.64
CA GLN A 77 10.11 -22.47 18.32
C GLN A 77 9.09 -22.33 19.46
N THR A 78 9.11 -21.19 20.16
CA THR A 78 8.15 -20.89 21.24
C THR A 78 6.75 -20.72 20.69
N SER A 79 6.58 -19.99 19.59
CA SER A 79 5.27 -19.81 18.92
C SER A 79 4.67 -21.12 18.42
N GLN A 80 5.49 -22.02 17.86
CA GLN A 80 5.04 -23.34 17.43
C GLN A 80 4.63 -24.23 18.61
N ASN A 81 5.38 -24.21 19.72
CA ASN A 81 5.01 -24.96 20.92
C ASN A 81 3.76 -24.40 21.59
N LEU A 82 3.59 -23.08 21.63
CA LEU A 82 2.43 -22.43 22.23
C LEU A 82 1.15 -22.65 21.40
N ALA A 83 1.25 -22.62 20.08
CA ALA A 83 0.15 -22.97 19.18
C ALA A 83 -0.23 -24.46 19.25
N LYS A 84 0.76 -25.38 19.37
CA LYS A 84 0.50 -26.81 19.58
C LYS A 84 -0.16 -27.10 20.94
N ARG A 85 0.13 -26.29 21.95
CA ARG A 85 -0.47 -26.39 23.28
C ARG A 85 -1.91 -25.84 23.33
N GLY A 86 -2.31 -25.08 22.30
CA GLY A 86 -3.67 -24.58 22.05
C GLY A 86 -4.11 -23.54 23.07
N THR A 87 -4.06 -22.24 22.73
CA THR A 87 -4.56 -21.18 23.62
C THR A 87 -6.07 -20.93 23.47
N GLY A 88 -6.75 -21.73 22.65
CA GLY A 88 -8.20 -21.69 22.43
C GLY A 88 -8.66 -20.66 21.39
N LEU A 89 -7.75 -19.84 20.85
CA LEU A 89 -8.09 -18.84 19.83
C LEU A 89 -8.48 -19.49 18.50
N ALA A 90 -7.81 -20.58 18.11
CA ALA A 90 -8.18 -21.39 16.94
C ALA A 90 -9.62 -21.92 17.05
N ASP A 91 -10.03 -22.41 18.22
CA ASP A 91 -11.37 -22.95 18.45
C ASP A 91 -12.45 -21.86 18.38
N VAL A 92 -12.15 -20.64 18.85
CA VAL A 92 -13.03 -19.47 18.72
C VAL A 92 -13.18 -19.05 17.26
N LEU A 93 -12.08 -19.02 16.50
CA LEU A 93 -12.12 -18.73 15.05
C LEU A 93 -12.94 -19.77 14.29
N ILE A 94 -12.77 -21.07 14.60
CA ILE A 94 -13.56 -22.14 14.00
C ILE A 94 -15.04 -22.00 14.37
N ARG A 95 -15.38 -21.65 15.62
CA ARG A 95 -16.76 -21.41 16.05
C ARG A 95 -17.42 -20.25 15.29
N GLN A 96 -16.67 -19.17 15.04
CA GLN A 96 -17.19 -18.00 14.34
C GLN A 96 -17.27 -18.18 12.82
N LEU A 97 -16.35 -18.96 12.23
CA LEU A 97 -16.37 -19.32 10.81
C LEU A 97 -17.43 -20.39 10.51
N SER A 98 -17.66 -21.35 11.40
CA SER A 98 -18.69 -22.38 11.24
C SER A 98 -20.11 -21.85 11.46
N SER A 99 -20.32 -20.90 12.38
CA SER A 99 -21.62 -20.24 12.57
C SER A 99 -21.99 -19.33 11.38
N SER A 100 -21.00 -18.64 10.80
CA SER A 100 -21.20 -17.81 9.60
C SER A 100 -21.60 -18.62 8.36
N ASN A 101 -21.23 -19.91 8.30
CA ASN A 101 -21.56 -20.81 7.18
C ASN A 101 -22.92 -21.53 7.36
N GLN A 102 -23.52 -21.49 8.56
CA GLN A 102 -24.80 -22.13 8.84
C GLN A 102 -26.00 -21.24 8.46
N ALA A 103 -25.79 -19.93 8.29
CA ALA A 103 -26.81 -18.98 7.83
C ALA A 103 -27.07 -19.02 6.30
N LEU A 104 -26.28 -19.81 5.55
CA LEU A 104 -26.36 -19.92 4.08
C LEU A 104 -26.90 -21.27 3.59
N ALA A 105 -27.33 -22.16 4.50
CA ALA A 105 -27.71 -23.54 4.17
C ALA A 105 -29.14 -23.92 4.59
N ALA A 106 -30.04 -22.94 4.69
CA ALA A 106 -31.46 -23.18 4.95
C ALA A 106 -32.34 -22.26 4.11
N ASP A 107 -32.42 -22.51 2.80
CA ASP A 107 -33.71 -22.46 2.11
C ASP A 107 -33.62 -23.13 0.72
N GLY A 108 -34.53 -24.06 0.45
CA GLY A 108 -34.60 -24.76 -0.82
C GLY A 108 -35.72 -25.79 -0.86
N ALA A 109 -36.90 -25.39 -1.36
CA ALA A 109 -37.80 -26.20 -2.21
C ALA A 109 -38.96 -25.34 -2.78
N GLU A 110 -39.27 -25.55 -4.07
CA GLU A 110 -40.37 -25.11 -4.96
C GLU A 110 -41.78 -24.89 -4.32
N ALA A 111 -42.80 -24.16 -4.82
CA ALA A 111 -43.23 -23.30 -5.97
C ALA A 111 -44.78 -23.02 -5.73
N PRO A 112 -45.65 -22.36 -6.57
CA PRO A 112 -45.58 -21.30 -7.61
C PRO A 112 -46.55 -20.08 -7.33
N SER A 113 -46.66 -19.13 -8.29
CA SER A 113 -47.28 -17.77 -8.22
C SER A 113 -48.83 -17.68 -8.25
N PRO A 114 -49.44 -16.48 -7.99
CA PRO A 114 -49.79 -15.60 -9.12
C PRO A 114 -49.50 -14.09 -8.91
N ARG A 115 -49.30 -13.42 -10.05
CA ARG A 115 -49.01 -11.99 -10.24
C ARG A 115 -50.29 -11.14 -10.16
N SER A 116 -50.11 -9.83 -9.96
CA SER A 116 -50.73 -8.71 -10.72
C SER A 116 -51.43 -7.58 -9.95
N SER A 117 -51.18 -7.37 -8.65
CA SER A 117 -51.68 -6.18 -7.93
C SER A 117 -50.60 -5.23 -7.40
N SER A 118 -49.32 -5.62 -7.33
CA SER A 118 -48.29 -4.83 -6.66
C SER A 118 -47.52 -3.84 -7.53
N MET A 119 -47.53 -3.99 -8.87
CA MET A 119 -46.70 -3.16 -9.75
C MET A 119 -47.32 -1.79 -10.06
N ALA A 120 -48.66 -1.72 -10.17
CA ALA A 120 -49.37 -0.46 -10.41
C ALA A 120 -49.33 0.45 -9.17
N GLN A 121 -49.42 -0.12 -7.96
CA GLN A 121 -49.29 0.62 -6.70
C GLN A 121 -47.85 1.04 -6.41
N ALA A 122 -46.85 0.22 -6.77
CA ALA A 122 -45.44 0.58 -6.64
C ALA A 122 -45.03 1.74 -7.57
N LEU A 123 -45.58 1.80 -8.79
CA LEU A 123 -45.25 2.86 -9.75
C LEU A 123 -45.89 4.22 -9.39
N ALA A 124 -47.07 4.20 -8.77
CA ALA A 124 -47.72 5.40 -8.25
C ALA A 124 -46.97 5.98 -7.03
N ALA A 125 -46.49 5.13 -6.13
CA ALA A 125 -45.67 5.53 -4.98
C ALA A 125 -44.29 6.08 -5.41
N PHE A 126 -43.68 5.51 -6.46
CA PHE A 126 -42.39 5.96 -6.98
C PHE A 126 -42.46 7.35 -7.64
N ARG A 127 -43.57 7.67 -8.33
CA ARG A 127 -43.78 8.99 -8.96
C ARG A 127 -44.00 10.11 -7.93
N GLN A 128 -44.63 9.80 -6.79
CA GLN A 128 -44.87 10.78 -5.73
C GLN A 128 -43.59 11.13 -4.95
N GLN A 129 -42.57 10.27 -4.98
CA GLN A 129 -41.28 10.50 -4.33
C GLN A 129 -40.25 11.24 -5.22
N GLN A 130 -40.48 11.34 -6.53
CA GLN A 130 -39.60 12.08 -7.46
C GLN A 130 -40.00 13.55 -7.68
N GLY A 131 -41.14 14.01 -7.17
CA GLY A 131 -41.61 15.39 -7.35
C GLY A 131 -41.06 16.43 -6.37
N ALA A 132 -40.22 16.04 -5.40
CA ALA A 132 -39.80 16.91 -4.29
C ALA A 132 -38.28 17.09 -4.12
N LEU A 133 -37.47 16.75 -5.13
CA LEU A 133 -36.00 16.85 -5.06
C LEU A 133 -35.38 17.62 -6.23
N THR A 134 -36.06 18.64 -6.76
CA THR A 134 -35.51 19.53 -7.79
C THR A 134 -34.77 20.77 -7.27
N GLU A 135 -34.37 20.80 -5.99
CA GLU A 135 -33.40 21.79 -5.51
C GLU A 135 -32.42 21.17 -4.50
N GLY A 136 -31.16 21.03 -4.90
CA GLY A 136 -30.03 20.88 -3.97
C GLY A 136 -29.51 19.46 -3.70
N SER A 137 -28.79 18.85 -4.65
CA SER A 137 -27.64 17.97 -4.35
C SER A 137 -26.97 17.43 -5.61
N ALA A 138 -25.94 18.14 -6.09
CA ALA A 138 -25.02 17.66 -7.11
C ALA A 138 -23.69 17.14 -6.52
N SER A 139 -23.69 16.57 -5.30
CA SER A 139 -22.42 16.24 -4.61
C SER A 139 -22.44 14.96 -3.77
N ALA A 140 -23.13 13.89 -4.20
CA ALA A 140 -23.19 12.65 -3.41
C ALA A 140 -22.88 11.35 -4.16
N THR A 141 -22.43 11.39 -5.42
CA THR A 141 -22.15 10.16 -6.20
C THR A 141 -20.65 9.84 -6.33
N GLY A 142 -19.75 10.74 -5.90
CA GLY A 142 -18.29 10.51 -5.96
C GLY A 142 -17.67 9.84 -4.73
N LYS A 143 -18.37 9.86 -3.58
CA LYS A 143 -17.77 9.48 -2.29
C LYS A 143 -17.71 7.97 -2.03
N THR A 144 -18.68 7.22 -2.55
CA THR A 144 -18.84 5.79 -2.22
C THR A 144 -17.88 4.84 -2.96
N LEU A 145 -17.31 5.26 -4.10
CA LEU A 145 -16.26 4.51 -4.82
C LEU A 145 -14.86 4.82 -4.26
N SER A 146 -14.62 6.07 -3.87
CA SER A 146 -13.36 6.52 -3.26
C SER A 146 -13.13 5.87 -1.89
N ASP A 147 -14.17 5.72 -1.06
CA ASP A 147 -14.04 5.13 0.28
C ASP A 147 -13.66 3.63 0.25
N LYS A 148 -14.11 2.87 -0.76
CA LYS A 148 -13.72 1.44 -0.93
C LYS A 148 -12.31 1.27 -1.50
N ALA A 149 -11.88 2.15 -2.41
CA ALA A 149 -10.51 2.18 -2.90
C ALA A 149 -9.53 2.60 -1.78
N ASN A 150 -9.91 3.59 -0.97
CA ASN A 150 -9.12 4.06 0.17
C ASN A 150 -8.99 3.03 1.30
N ALA A 151 -10.01 2.19 1.54
CA ALA A 151 -9.98 1.17 2.60
C ALA A 151 -8.91 0.08 2.38
N THR A 152 -8.43 -0.10 1.14
CA THR A 152 -7.43 -1.13 0.78
C THR A 152 -5.99 -0.58 0.79
N GLN A 153 -5.81 0.74 0.85
CA GLN A 153 -4.49 1.37 0.83
C GLN A 153 -3.87 1.42 2.23
N ALA A 154 -2.55 1.20 2.31
CA ALA A 154 -1.83 1.27 3.57
C ALA A 154 -1.94 2.67 4.21
N PRO A 155 -2.04 2.80 5.54
CA PRO A 155 -2.28 4.11 6.20
C PRO A 155 -1.27 5.20 5.81
N HIS A 156 0.01 4.84 5.67
CA HIS A 156 1.06 5.78 5.26
C HIS A 156 0.89 6.28 3.81
N VAL A 157 0.32 5.47 2.92
CA VAL A 157 0.02 5.84 1.53
C VAL A 157 -1.10 6.86 1.48
N ARG A 158 -2.15 6.66 2.29
CA ARG A 158 -3.27 7.59 2.41
C ARG A 158 -2.84 8.92 3.02
N ALA A 159 -2.14 8.89 4.15
CA ALA A 159 -1.64 10.11 4.80
C ALA A 159 -0.72 10.93 3.89
N PHE A 160 0.11 10.26 3.08
CA PHE A 160 0.95 10.92 2.08
C PHE A 160 0.11 11.63 1.01
N GLN A 161 -0.93 10.99 0.50
CA GLN A 161 -1.85 11.58 -0.49
C GLN A 161 -2.66 12.73 0.10
N GLU A 162 -3.18 12.60 1.31
CA GLU A 162 -3.92 13.66 1.99
C GLU A 162 -3.02 14.89 2.23
N LYS A 163 -1.78 14.67 2.63
CA LYS A 163 -0.81 15.74 2.91
C LYS A 163 -0.36 16.47 1.65
N LEU A 164 -0.18 15.78 0.52
CA LEU A 164 0.48 16.33 -0.66
C LEU A 164 -0.43 16.50 -1.88
N GLY A 165 -1.62 15.91 -1.86
CA GLY A 165 -2.54 15.86 -3.00
C GLY A 165 -2.92 17.24 -3.51
N VAL A 166 -3.29 18.15 -2.60
CA VAL A 166 -3.67 19.53 -2.96
C VAL A 166 -2.54 20.25 -3.70
N HIS A 167 -1.30 20.12 -3.22
CA HIS A 167 -0.13 20.74 -3.84
C HIS A 167 0.18 20.16 -5.22
N ALA A 168 0.02 18.83 -5.38
CA ALA A 168 0.18 18.18 -6.67
C ALA A 168 -0.91 18.61 -7.66
N GLU A 169 -2.15 18.79 -7.21
CA GLU A 169 -3.24 19.29 -8.05
C GLU A 169 -3.04 20.74 -8.47
N GLU A 170 -2.56 21.60 -7.57
CA GLU A 170 -2.22 22.99 -7.89
C GLU A 170 -1.16 23.07 -8.98
N ALA A 171 -0.05 22.32 -8.84
CA ALA A 171 0.97 22.22 -9.87
C ALA A 171 0.44 21.61 -11.17
N SER A 172 -0.49 20.65 -11.07
CA SER A 172 -1.12 20.01 -12.22
C SER A 172 -1.94 21.00 -13.03
N ARG A 173 -2.77 21.82 -12.36
CA ARG A 173 -3.54 22.89 -13.01
C ARG A 173 -2.65 23.92 -13.69
N ALA A 174 -1.50 24.24 -13.12
CA ALA A 174 -0.59 25.24 -13.67
C ALA A 174 0.21 24.76 -14.89
N THR A 175 0.47 23.45 -14.99
CA THR A 175 1.45 22.90 -15.97
C THR A 175 0.91 21.83 -16.90
N GLY A 176 -0.27 21.29 -16.62
CA GLY A 176 -0.86 20.17 -17.35
C GLY A 176 -0.28 18.80 -16.98
N ILE A 177 0.73 18.72 -16.11
CA ILE A 177 1.27 17.43 -15.63
C ILE A 177 0.25 16.78 -14.70
N PRO A 178 -0.20 15.54 -14.93
CA PRO A 178 -1.17 14.90 -14.03
C PRO A 178 -0.67 14.78 -12.58
N ALA A 179 -1.48 15.20 -11.61
CA ALA A 179 -1.13 15.20 -10.18
C ALA A 179 -0.64 13.81 -9.69
N LYS A 180 -1.32 12.73 -10.12
CA LYS A 180 -0.95 11.35 -9.79
C LYS A 180 0.48 10.98 -10.17
N PHE A 181 1.04 11.59 -11.22
CA PHE A 181 2.41 11.31 -11.64
C PHE A 181 3.41 11.99 -10.71
N MET A 182 3.18 13.25 -10.35
CA MET A 182 4.02 13.97 -9.40
C MET A 182 3.96 13.31 -8.02
N LEU A 183 2.76 12.90 -7.56
CA LEU A 183 2.61 12.13 -6.32
C LEU A 183 3.34 10.78 -6.38
N GLY A 184 3.24 10.07 -7.51
CA GLY A 184 3.92 8.79 -7.69
C GLY A 184 5.44 8.91 -7.63
N GLN A 185 5.98 9.98 -8.23
CA GLN A 185 7.40 10.28 -8.16
C GLN A 185 7.81 10.69 -6.75
N ALA A 186 7.11 11.64 -6.13
CA ALA A 186 7.40 12.03 -4.75
C ALA A 186 7.37 10.81 -3.80
N ALA A 187 6.41 9.90 -3.97
CA ALA A 187 6.32 8.66 -3.20
C ALA A 187 7.51 7.73 -3.46
N LEU A 188 7.95 7.58 -4.71
CA LEU A 188 9.12 6.78 -5.07
C LEU A 188 10.41 7.35 -4.47
N GLU A 189 10.62 8.66 -4.61
CA GLU A 189 11.84 9.36 -4.17
C GLU A 189 11.96 9.39 -2.65
N THR A 190 10.87 9.66 -1.94
CA THR A 190 10.86 9.79 -0.48
C THR A 190 10.51 8.50 0.26
N GLY A 191 10.15 7.44 -0.47
CA GLY A 191 9.59 6.22 0.13
C GLY A 191 8.32 6.51 0.92
N TRP A 192 7.36 7.20 0.30
CA TRP A 192 6.10 7.67 0.91
C TRP A 192 6.32 8.63 2.09
N GLY A 193 7.23 9.59 1.96
CA GLY A 193 7.54 10.61 2.96
C GLY A 193 8.45 10.16 4.10
N LYS A 194 8.87 8.89 4.11
CA LYS A 194 9.71 8.33 5.20
C LYS A 194 11.16 8.81 5.16
N ARG A 195 11.64 9.23 3.99
CA ARG A 195 13.03 9.58 3.71
C ARG A 195 13.11 10.92 2.99
N GLU A 196 12.53 11.95 3.62
CA GLU A 196 12.70 13.33 3.14
C GLU A 196 14.15 13.81 3.38
N ILE A 197 14.58 14.79 2.57
CA ILE A 197 15.88 15.44 2.77
C ILE A 197 15.73 16.41 3.95
N ILE A 198 16.39 16.07 5.05
CA ILE A 198 16.43 16.85 6.29
C ILE A 198 17.75 17.62 6.34
N ALA A 199 17.67 18.91 6.69
CA ALA A 199 18.85 19.74 6.90
C ALA A 199 19.58 19.36 8.20
N ARG A 200 20.81 19.87 8.37
CA ARG A 200 21.63 19.55 9.56
C ARG A 200 20.98 19.99 10.88
N ASP A 201 20.13 21.01 10.84
CA ASP A 201 19.38 21.52 11.98
C ASP A 201 18.08 20.73 12.28
N GLY A 202 17.79 19.68 11.51
CA GLY A 202 16.60 18.85 11.65
C GLY A 202 15.37 19.37 10.90
N SER A 203 15.45 20.53 10.25
CA SER A 203 14.34 21.07 9.45
C SER A 203 14.16 20.30 8.14
N SER A 204 12.91 20.14 7.68
CA SER A 204 12.65 19.58 6.35
C SER A 204 13.03 20.60 5.28
N SER A 205 13.70 20.13 4.23
CA SER A 205 13.93 20.93 3.03
C SER A 205 12.69 21.07 2.15
N HIS A 206 11.63 20.31 2.45
CA HIS A 206 10.47 20.09 1.59
C HIS A 206 10.80 19.59 0.18
N ASN A 207 12.03 19.13 -0.09
CA ASN A 207 12.45 18.65 -1.40
C ASN A 207 12.03 17.19 -1.61
N LEU A 208 10.82 17.01 -2.14
CA LEU A 208 10.20 15.71 -2.38
C LEU A 208 10.80 14.97 -3.57
N PHE A 209 11.48 15.67 -4.48
CA PHE A 209 11.92 15.15 -5.78
C PHE A 209 13.43 14.97 -5.88
N GLY A 210 14.16 15.22 -4.78
CA GLY A 210 15.62 15.10 -4.76
C GLY A 210 16.34 16.04 -5.71
N ILE A 211 15.76 17.21 -6.03
CA ILE A 211 16.35 18.11 -7.04
C ILE A 211 17.63 18.73 -6.47
N LYS A 212 18.75 18.47 -7.15
CA LYS A 212 20.06 19.04 -6.79
C LYS A 212 20.09 20.55 -7.05
N ALA A 213 20.80 21.28 -6.21
CA ALA A 213 21.04 22.70 -6.40
C ALA A 213 22.18 22.90 -7.43
N SER A 214 21.80 23.27 -8.64
CA SER A 214 22.72 23.64 -9.72
C SER A 214 23.27 25.07 -9.54
N SER A 215 24.28 25.46 -10.31
CA SER A 215 24.94 26.77 -10.18
C SER A 215 24.02 27.97 -10.45
N ASP A 216 22.98 27.76 -11.25
CA ASP A 216 21.93 28.74 -11.58
C ASP A 216 20.85 28.86 -10.51
N TRP A 217 20.76 27.90 -9.57
CA TRP A 217 19.79 27.95 -8.48
C TRP A 217 20.10 29.11 -7.52
N LYS A 218 19.11 29.98 -7.29
CA LYS A 218 19.22 31.15 -6.40
C LYS A 218 18.43 31.03 -5.09
N GLY A 219 17.68 29.93 -4.93
CA GLY A 219 16.87 29.68 -3.73
C GLY A 219 17.67 29.07 -2.59
N LYS A 220 16.95 28.64 -1.55
CA LYS A 220 17.55 27.97 -0.39
C LYS A 220 18.21 26.66 -0.80
N VAL A 221 19.28 26.30 -0.11
CA VAL A 221 20.06 25.09 -0.35
C VAL A 221 20.24 24.36 0.97
N THR A 222 20.14 23.03 0.92
CA THR A 222 20.50 22.15 2.02
C THR A 222 21.59 21.17 1.58
N GLU A 223 22.45 20.77 2.51
CA GLU A 223 23.46 19.74 2.28
C GLU A 223 23.00 18.43 2.93
N ALA A 224 22.99 17.35 2.14
CA ALA A 224 22.67 16.02 2.64
C ALA A 224 23.69 14.99 2.16
N VAL A 225 23.93 13.98 3.00
CA VAL A 225 24.82 12.87 2.64
C VAL A 225 24.04 11.86 1.83
N THR A 226 24.45 11.65 0.58
CA THR A 226 23.91 10.60 -0.30
C THR A 226 24.89 9.45 -0.44
N THR A 227 24.36 8.30 -0.88
CA THR A 227 25.17 7.17 -1.32
C THR A 227 25.08 7.10 -2.84
N GLU A 228 26.15 7.49 -3.52
CA GLU A 228 26.25 7.46 -4.98
C GLU A 228 27.02 6.20 -5.39
N TYR A 229 26.63 5.57 -6.50
CA TYR A 229 27.38 4.43 -7.06
C TYR A 229 28.27 4.92 -8.20
N VAL A 230 29.57 5.06 -7.93
CA VAL A 230 30.56 5.43 -8.94
C VAL A 230 31.35 4.18 -9.30
N ASN A 231 31.29 3.77 -10.57
CA ASN A 231 31.92 2.53 -11.07
C ASN A 231 31.50 1.27 -10.27
N GLY A 232 30.22 1.19 -9.89
CA GLY A 232 29.67 0.06 -9.13
C GLY A 232 30.03 0.03 -7.63
N LYS A 233 30.80 1.00 -7.13
CA LYS A 233 31.14 1.12 -5.70
C LYS A 233 30.29 2.21 -5.04
N ALA A 234 29.65 1.87 -3.92
CA ALA A 234 28.94 2.83 -3.10
C ALA A 234 29.93 3.82 -2.46
N GLN A 235 29.73 5.11 -2.69
CA GLN A 235 30.51 6.19 -2.12
C GLN A 235 29.55 7.17 -1.43
N ARG A 236 29.86 7.53 -0.17
CA ARG A 236 29.12 8.58 0.53
C ARG A 236 29.63 9.93 0.07
N LYS A 237 28.74 10.80 -0.36
CA LYS A 237 29.08 12.15 -0.80
C LYS A 237 28.13 13.15 -0.20
N VAL A 238 28.64 14.33 0.16
CA VAL A 238 27.81 15.47 0.52
C VAL A 238 27.36 16.12 -0.78
N GLU A 239 26.06 16.15 -1.00
CA GLU A 239 25.45 16.77 -2.17
C GLU A 239 24.58 17.96 -1.73
N LYS A 240 24.45 18.94 -2.62
CA LYS A 240 23.62 20.13 -2.39
C LYS A 240 22.28 19.95 -3.07
N PHE A 241 21.21 20.13 -2.31
CA PHE A 241 19.83 20.03 -2.77
C PHE A 241 19.14 21.37 -2.65
N ARG A 242 18.18 21.61 -3.55
CA ARG A 242 17.24 22.73 -3.39
C ARG A 242 16.46 22.52 -2.09
N ALA A 243 16.15 23.61 -1.40
CA ALA A 243 15.27 23.62 -0.26
C ALA A 243 14.16 24.66 -0.49
N TYR A 244 12.99 24.40 0.07
CA TYR A 244 11.78 25.17 -0.17
C TYR A 244 11.08 25.52 1.13
N ASP A 245 10.29 26.59 1.10
CA ASP A 245 9.49 27.01 2.25
C ASP A 245 8.29 26.10 2.48
N SER A 246 7.80 25.44 1.43
CA SER A 246 6.64 24.55 1.49
C SER A 246 6.72 23.40 0.48
N TYR A 247 5.86 22.39 0.67
CA TYR A 247 5.67 21.35 -0.35
C TYR A 247 5.08 21.91 -1.65
N ALA A 248 4.23 22.94 -1.58
CA ALA A 248 3.68 23.60 -2.76
C ALA A 248 4.79 24.16 -3.67
N ASP A 249 5.80 24.80 -3.08
CA ASP A 249 6.95 25.34 -3.82
C ASP A 249 7.78 24.22 -4.45
N SER A 250 7.93 23.09 -3.77
CA SER A 250 8.60 21.89 -4.27
C SER A 250 7.90 21.30 -5.50
N PHE A 251 6.57 21.15 -5.46
CA PHE A 251 5.77 20.70 -6.60
C PHE A 251 5.82 21.70 -7.76
N LYS A 252 5.76 23.00 -7.46
CA LYS A 252 5.83 24.06 -8.47
C LYS A 252 7.17 24.05 -9.20
N ASP A 253 8.28 24.04 -8.47
CA ASP A 253 9.63 24.02 -9.06
C ASP A 253 9.86 22.74 -9.88
N TYR A 254 9.41 21.59 -9.35
CA TYR A 254 9.43 20.33 -10.09
C TYR A 254 8.65 20.42 -11.41
N ALA A 255 7.41 20.89 -11.36
CA ALA A 255 6.56 20.98 -12.53
C ALA A 255 7.14 21.95 -13.58
N GLN A 256 7.74 23.06 -13.14
CA GLN A 256 8.47 23.99 -14.00
C GLN A 256 9.72 23.36 -14.63
N LEU A 257 10.49 22.59 -13.85
CA LEU A 257 11.67 21.88 -14.36
C LEU A 257 11.30 20.92 -15.50
N ILE A 258 10.20 20.17 -15.34
CA ILE A 258 9.75 19.22 -16.36
C ILE A 258 9.18 19.94 -17.58
N THR A 259 8.39 20.99 -17.39
CA THR A 259 7.77 21.73 -18.51
C THR A 259 8.74 22.58 -19.31
N ASN A 260 9.71 23.22 -18.66
CA ASN A 260 10.64 24.13 -19.33
C ASN A 260 11.81 23.41 -20.01
N ASN A 261 12.00 22.11 -19.74
CA ASN A 261 13.09 21.35 -20.31
C ASN A 261 12.63 20.57 -21.55
N LYS A 262 13.09 21.00 -22.72
CA LYS A 262 12.76 20.40 -24.03
C LYS A 262 12.92 18.87 -24.08
N ARG A 263 13.83 18.34 -23.26
CA ARG A 263 14.03 16.90 -23.06
C ARG A 263 12.74 16.13 -22.73
N TYR A 264 11.79 16.76 -22.04
CA TYR A 264 10.55 16.13 -21.59
C TYR A 264 9.31 16.46 -22.44
N GLU A 265 9.42 17.28 -23.49
CA GLU A 265 8.27 17.66 -24.35
C GLU A 265 7.46 16.44 -24.85
N LYS A 266 8.16 15.41 -25.34
CA LYS A 266 7.52 14.17 -25.82
C LYS A 266 6.82 13.37 -24.71
N VAL A 267 7.32 13.48 -23.48
CA VAL A 267 6.74 12.82 -22.30
C VAL A 267 5.41 13.50 -21.94
N LEU A 268 5.39 14.83 -21.96
CA LEU A 268 4.21 15.64 -21.65
C LEU A 268 3.10 15.46 -22.69
N ALA A 269 3.46 15.34 -23.97
CA ALA A 269 2.50 15.06 -25.03
C ALA A 269 1.78 13.70 -24.88
N SER A 270 2.36 12.77 -24.10
CA SER A 270 1.86 11.41 -23.92
C SER A 270 1.36 11.12 -22.49
N ALA A 271 1.07 12.16 -21.71
CA ALA A 271 0.75 12.07 -20.28
C ALA A 271 -0.60 11.41 -19.93
N GLY A 272 -1.32 10.84 -20.90
CA GLY A 272 -2.59 10.15 -20.65
C GLY A 272 -2.46 8.79 -19.95
N ASP A 273 -1.32 8.10 -20.11
CA ASP A 273 -1.09 6.77 -19.53
C ASP A 273 0.17 6.75 -18.64
N ALA A 274 0.04 6.10 -17.47
CA ALA A 274 1.10 6.03 -16.46
C ALA A 274 2.35 5.27 -16.96
N SER A 275 2.15 4.22 -17.76
CA SER A 275 3.25 3.42 -18.31
C SER A 275 4.05 4.25 -19.31
N THR A 276 3.34 4.89 -20.24
CA THR A 276 3.92 5.72 -21.30
C THR A 276 4.68 6.91 -20.70
N PHE A 277 4.10 7.57 -19.70
CA PHE A 277 4.76 8.65 -18.98
C PHE A 277 6.05 8.18 -18.29
N ALA A 278 5.99 7.09 -17.52
CA ALA A 278 7.13 6.58 -16.76
C ALA A 278 8.29 6.12 -17.68
N HIS A 279 7.96 5.42 -18.78
CA HIS A 279 8.95 5.05 -19.80
C HIS A 279 9.51 6.26 -20.53
N GLY A 280 8.68 7.27 -20.80
CA GLY A 280 9.09 8.54 -21.39
C GLY A 280 10.14 9.24 -20.53
N LEU A 281 9.91 9.36 -19.23
CA LEU A 281 10.87 9.92 -18.28
C LEU A 281 12.19 9.15 -18.24
N GLN A 282 12.14 7.83 -18.19
CA GLN A 282 13.34 7.01 -18.20
C GLN A 282 14.14 7.18 -19.49
N LYS A 283 13.47 7.15 -20.65
CA LYS A 283 14.10 7.36 -21.96
C LYS A 283 14.69 8.77 -22.10
N ALA A 284 14.05 9.76 -21.50
CA ALA A 284 14.53 11.12 -21.42
C ALA A 284 15.74 11.28 -20.48
N GLY A 285 16.14 10.23 -19.75
CA GLY A 285 17.27 10.25 -18.83
C GLY A 285 16.97 10.97 -17.52
N TYR A 286 15.72 10.91 -17.04
CA TYR A 286 15.37 11.39 -15.70
C TYR A 286 16.06 10.56 -14.61
N ALA A 287 16.10 9.23 -14.77
CA ALA A 287 16.74 8.31 -13.83
C ALA A 287 17.64 7.32 -14.57
N THR A 288 18.73 6.91 -13.93
CA THR A 288 19.67 5.91 -14.45
C THR A 288 19.29 4.48 -14.06
N ASP A 289 18.35 4.30 -13.12
CA ASP A 289 17.85 2.99 -12.72
C ASP A 289 17.12 2.30 -13.89
N PRO A 290 17.56 1.11 -14.35
CA PRO A 290 16.91 0.40 -15.44
C PRO A 290 15.46 0.00 -15.14
N ASN A 291 15.08 -0.10 -13.87
CA ASN A 291 13.73 -0.48 -13.42
C ASN A 291 12.86 0.73 -13.03
N TYR A 292 13.33 1.95 -13.28
CA TYR A 292 12.64 3.18 -12.86
C TYR A 292 11.19 3.22 -13.35
N ALA A 293 10.97 3.06 -14.66
CA ALA A 293 9.64 3.16 -15.25
C ALA A 293 8.67 2.12 -14.69
N ALA A 294 9.15 0.89 -14.49
CA ALA A 294 8.36 -0.20 -13.93
C ALA A 294 7.93 0.10 -12.49
N LYS A 295 8.86 0.60 -11.65
CA LYS A 295 8.58 0.99 -10.26
C LYS A 295 7.54 2.12 -10.20
N LEU A 296 7.74 3.17 -10.99
CA LEU A 296 6.85 4.32 -11.02
C LEU A 296 5.45 3.93 -11.53
N THR A 297 5.37 3.15 -12.61
CA THR A 297 4.10 2.64 -13.14
C THR A 297 3.33 1.85 -12.09
N LYS A 298 4.02 0.98 -11.35
CA LYS A 298 3.40 0.19 -10.28
C LYS A 298 2.83 1.07 -9.17
N ILE A 299 3.56 2.10 -8.74
CA ILE A 299 3.08 3.05 -7.72
C ILE A 299 1.82 3.77 -8.21
N ILE A 300 1.85 4.32 -9.43
CA ILE A 300 0.72 5.08 -9.97
C ILE A 300 -0.52 4.18 -10.16
N LYS A 301 -0.35 2.98 -10.72
CA LYS A 301 -1.48 2.08 -11.06
C LYS A 301 -2.06 1.34 -9.85
N ASN A 302 -1.27 1.06 -8.82
CA ASN A 302 -1.72 0.17 -7.74
C ASN A 302 -1.88 0.90 -6.41
N SER A 303 -1.26 2.06 -6.22
CA SER A 303 -1.22 2.76 -4.93
C SER A 303 -1.84 4.14 -4.96
N LEU A 304 -2.05 4.72 -6.15
CA LEU A 304 -2.67 6.04 -6.33
C LEU A 304 -3.96 5.97 -7.15
N VAL A 305 -4.54 4.77 -7.30
CA VAL A 305 -5.87 4.61 -7.87
C VAL A 305 -6.88 4.75 -6.75
N GLY A 306 -7.62 5.87 -6.80
CA GLY A 306 -8.81 6.20 -6.04
C GLY A 306 -9.79 6.92 -6.96
#